data_AF-A0A1V4XDA8-F1
#
_entry.id   AF-A0A1V4XDA8-F1
#
_cell.length_a   1.000
_cell.length_b   1.000
_cell.length_c   1.000
_cell.angle_alpha   90.00
_cell.angle_beta   90.00
_cell.angle_gamma   90.00
#
_symmetry.space_group_name_H-M   'P 1'
#
loop_
_entity.id
_entity.type
_entity.pdbx_description
1 polymer ?
#
loop_
_entity_poly.entity_id
_entity_poly.type
_entity_poly.pdbx_seq_one_letter_code
_entity_poly.pdbx_strand_id
1 'polypeptide(L)'
;MGESIGQILLNKKIITESQLQTALDRQARDRKKYLGQILCEMGVPQSKLIRALQFSNKRQQIGQILEDMKLVTPEQIQAALAEQSRLLKEKIRKPLGAVLVSMQIINEDSYVNALSAHYSMPIVSLKGFLVAESFQRAIGEQYALRNRIVVVENNPYRIIAAIAEPNLLIFEEIEKGLPSGKSIIFCIAKASEIELALNMKYDPYVTSSYK
;
A
#
# COMPACT_ATOMS: atom_id res chain seq x y z
N MET A 1 -24.36 -12.79 -10.92
CA MET A 1 -23.44 -11.85 -11.61
C MET A 1 -23.08 -10.76 -10.61
N GLY A 2 -21.81 -10.68 -10.19
CA GLY A 2 -21.42 -9.72 -9.17
C GLY A 2 -21.19 -8.32 -9.76
N GLU A 3 -21.63 -7.28 -9.05
CA GLU A 3 -21.40 -5.87 -9.43
C GLU A 3 -19.92 -5.55 -9.72
N SER A 4 -19.61 -4.85 -10.82
CA SER A 4 -18.23 -4.45 -11.09
C SER A 4 -17.71 -3.48 -10.02
N ILE A 5 -16.39 -3.43 -9.80
CA ILE A 5 -15.76 -2.45 -8.91
C ILE A 5 -16.17 -1.01 -9.27
N GLY A 6 -16.25 -0.70 -10.56
CA GLY A 6 -16.72 0.61 -11.04
C GLY A 6 -18.14 0.91 -10.58
N GLN A 7 -19.07 -0.06 -10.69
CA GLN A 7 -20.45 0.12 -10.26
C GLN A 7 -20.56 0.31 -8.74
N ILE A 8 -19.78 -0.44 -7.96
CA ILE A 8 -19.75 -0.29 -6.49
C ILE A 8 -19.32 1.14 -6.11
N LEU A 9 -18.31 1.68 -6.80
CA LEU A 9 -17.79 3.02 -6.54
C LEU A 9 -18.80 4.12 -6.95
N LEU A 10 -19.54 3.92 -8.05
CA LEU A 10 -20.65 4.81 -8.45
C LEU A 10 -21.81 4.77 -7.45
N ASN A 11 -22.27 3.58 -7.07
CA ASN A 11 -23.38 3.40 -6.13
C ASN A 11 -23.07 4.05 -4.77
N LYS A 12 -21.80 3.99 -4.33
CA LYS A 12 -21.32 4.63 -3.10
C LYS A 12 -20.99 6.12 -3.27
N LYS A 13 -21.19 6.71 -4.46
CA LYS A 13 -20.90 8.11 -4.79
C LYS A 13 -19.43 8.51 -4.51
N ILE A 14 -18.51 7.56 -4.67
CA ILE A 14 -17.07 7.79 -4.49
C ILE A 14 -16.46 8.37 -5.77
N ILE A 15 -17.01 7.96 -6.92
CA ILE A 15 -16.65 8.46 -8.24
C ILE A 15 -17.91 8.85 -9.01
N THR A 16 -17.75 9.66 -10.05
CA THR A 16 -18.81 9.97 -11.03
C THR A 16 -18.72 9.07 -12.26
N GLU A 17 -19.78 9.02 -13.07
CA GLU A 17 -19.78 8.28 -14.34
C GLU A 17 -18.68 8.79 -15.28
N SER A 18 -18.49 10.11 -15.35
CA SER A 18 -17.42 10.75 -16.13
C SER A 18 -16.04 10.31 -15.65
N GLN A 19 -15.82 10.24 -14.33
CA GLN A 19 -14.56 9.74 -13.78
C GLN A 19 -14.35 8.26 -14.09
N LEU A 20 -15.39 7.43 -13.98
CA LEU A 20 -15.31 6.00 -14.31
C LEU A 20 -14.96 5.80 -15.79
N GLN A 21 -15.65 6.49 -16.69
CA GLN A 21 -15.40 6.39 -18.13
C GLN A 21 -13.97 6.83 -18.48
N THR A 22 -13.52 7.96 -17.94
CA THR A 22 -12.15 8.46 -18.13
C THR A 22 -11.12 7.45 -17.63
N ALA A 23 -11.39 6.82 -16.47
CA ALA A 23 -10.48 5.84 -15.90
C ALA A 23 -10.43 4.53 -16.74
N LEU A 24 -11.57 4.07 -17.25
CA LEU A 24 -11.65 2.92 -18.15
C LEU A 24 -10.93 3.18 -19.48
N ASP A 25 -11.10 4.38 -20.06
CA ASP A 25 -10.41 4.76 -21.30
C ASP A 25 -8.89 4.77 -21.12
N ARG A 26 -8.41 5.26 -19.97
CA ARG A 26 -6.98 5.20 -19.60
C ARG A 26 -6.52 3.75 -19.39
N GLN A 27 -7.33 2.92 -18.75
CA GLN A 27 -7.02 1.51 -18.52
C GLN A 27 -6.92 0.72 -19.83
N ALA A 28 -7.77 1.03 -20.80
CA ALA A 28 -7.72 0.40 -22.12
C ALA A 28 -6.42 0.72 -22.88
N ARG A 29 -5.86 1.91 -22.67
CA ARG A 29 -4.59 2.36 -23.26
C ARG A 29 -3.36 1.81 -22.51
N ASP A 30 -3.47 1.64 -21.19
CA ASP A 30 -2.41 1.08 -20.35
C ASP A 30 -2.95 -0.13 -19.55
N ARG A 31 -2.93 -1.29 -20.20
CA ARG A 31 -3.44 -2.55 -19.64
C ARG A 31 -2.67 -3.04 -18.41
N LYS A 32 -1.53 -2.42 -18.08
CA LYS A 32 -0.75 -2.77 -16.88
C LYS A 32 -1.32 -2.11 -15.62
N LYS A 33 -2.08 -1.02 -15.75
CA LYS A 33 -2.65 -0.31 -14.61
C LYS A 33 -4.00 -0.89 -14.20
N TYR A 34 -4.21 -0.99 -12.90
CA TYR A 34 -5.53 -1.29 -12.35
C TYR A 34 -6.42 -0.04 -12.39
N LEU A 35 -7.73 -0.24 -12.56
CA LEU A 35 -8.72 0.84 -12.51
C LEU A 35 -8.58 1.67 -11.22
N GLY A 36 -8.34 1.00 -10.08
CA GLY A 36 -8.08 1.66 -8.80
C GLY A 36 -6.89 2.61 -8.85
N GLN A 37 -5.76 2.19 -9.42
CA GLN A 37 -4.56 3.03 -9.55
C GLN A 37 -4.85 4.30 -10.36
N ILE A 38 -5.57 4.17 -11.47
CA ILE A 38 -5.93 5.30 -12.31
C ILE A 38 -6.86 6.27 -11.57
N LEU A 39 -7.82 5.75 -10.81
CA LEU A 39 -8.70 6.59 -9.99
C LEU A 39 -7.91 7.34 -8.90
N CYS A 40 -6.91 6.71 -8.28
CA CYS A 40 -5.99 7.39 -7.36
C CYS A 40 -5.20 8.52 -8.04
N GLU A 41 -4.68 8.26 -9.24
CA GLU A 41 -3.97 9.27 -10.04
C GLU A 41 -4.87 10.45 -10.43
N MET A 42 -6.18 10.21 -10.55
CA MET A 42 -7.22 11.23 -10.78
C MET A 42 -7.66 11.96 -9.51
N GLY A 43 -7.06 11.65 -8.35
CA GLY A 43 -7.30 12.32 -7.08
C GLY A 43 -8.35 11.67 -6.19
N VAL A 44 -8.84 10.46 -6.53
CA VAL A 44 -9.72 9.70 -5.64
C VAL A 44 -8.89 9.14 -4.48
N PRO A 45 -9.23 9.43 -3.20
CA PRO A 45 -8.45 8.93 -2.07
C PRO A 45 -8.43 7.39 -2.00
N GLN A 46 -7.26 6.81 -1.74
CA GLN A 46 -7.09 5.36 -1.68
C GLN A 46 -7.88 4.73 -0.54
N SER A 47 -8.01 5.42 0.59
CA SER A 47 -8.85 4.93 1.69
C SER A 47 -10.29 4.70 1.24
N LYS A 48 -10.86 5.61 0.44
CA LYS A 48 -12.24 5.49 -0.05
C LYS A 48 -12.41 4.30 -0.96
N LEU A 49 -11.46 4.08 -1.88
CA LEU A 49 -11.47 2.92 -2.77
C LEU A 49 -11.39 1.60 -1.97
N ILE A 50 -10.44 1.50 -1.05
CA ILE A 50 -10.24 0.31 -0.21
C ILE A 50 -11.46 0.04 0.66
N ARG A 51 -12.02 1.08 1.28
CA ARG A 51 -13.22 1.01 2.13
C ARG A 51 -14.43 0.55 1.33
N ALA A 52 -14.63 1.07 0.13
CA ALA A 52 -15.74 0.66 -0.76
C ALA A 52 -15.72 -0.84 -1.04
N LEU A 53 -14.52 -1.38 -1.28
CA LEU A 53 -14.30 -2.79 -1.60
C LEU A 53 -14.51 -3.69 -0.39
N GLN A 54 -14.04 -3.27 0.79
CA GLN A 54 -14.29 -4.02 2.03
C GLN A 54 -15.78 -4.23 2.29
N PHE A 55 -16.61 -3.19 2.12
CA PHE A 55 -18.06 -3.30 2.37
C PHE A 55 -18.82 -4.11 1.32
N SER A 56 -18.19 -4.46 0.19
CA SER A 56 -18.84 -5.26 -0.86
C SER A 56 -18.64 -6.77 -0.68
N ASN A 57 -17.94 -7.22 0.38
CA ASN A 57 -17.51 -8.62 0.58
C ASN A 57 -16.73 -9.23 -0.60
N LYS A 58 -16.28 -8.41 -1.55
CA LYS A 58 -15.50 -8.86 -2.72
C LYS A 58 -14.01 -8.81 -2.50
N ARG A 59 -13.57 -8.31 -1.34
CA ARG A 59 -12.16 -8.21 -1.03
C ARG A 59 -11.65 -9.59 -0.59
N GLN A 60 -10.95 -10.26 -1.49
CA GLN A 60 -10.30 -11.53 -1.18
C GLN A 60 -9.27 -11.33 -0.06
N GLN A 61 -9.21 -12.26 0.89
CA GLN A 61 -8.19 -12.21 1.93
C GLN A 61 -6.81 -12.40 1.30
N ILE A 62 -5.77 -11.83 1.91
CA ILE A 62 -4.40 -11.95 1.38
C ILE A 62 -3.95 -13.41 1.24
N GLY A 63 -4.40 -14.29 2.15
CA GLY A 63 -4.16 -15.74 2.05
C GLY A 63 -4.77 -16.34 0.78
N GLN A 64 -6.03 -16.03 0.49
CA GLN A 64 -6.71 -16.48 -0.74
C GLN A 64 -6.00 -15.95 -1.99
N ILE A 65 -5.55 -14.69 -1.98
CA ILE A 65 -4.83 -14.11 -3.12
C ILE A 65 -3.51 -14.85 -3.35
N LEU A 66 -2.76 -15.13 -2.28
CA LEU A 66 -1.52 -15.89 -2.37
C LEU A 66 -1.77 -17.33 -2.86
N GLU A 67 -2.88 -17.96 -2.45
CA GLU A 67 -3.29 -19.28 -2.92
C GLU A 67 -3.69 -19.27 -4.41
N ASP A 68 -4.51 -18.30 -4.83
CA ASP A 68 -4.92 -18.10 -6.22
C ASP A 68 -3.71 -17.85 -7.14
N MET A 69 -2.69 -17.16 -6.62
CA MET A 69 -1.39 -16.96 -7.28
C MET A 69 -0.49 -18.21 -7.24
N LYS A 70 -0.94 -19.31 -6.62
CA LYS A 70 -0.20 -20.56 -6.42
C LYS A 70 1.13 -20.37 -5.67
N LEU A 71 1.19 -19.37 -4.80
CA LEU A 71 2.36 -19.06 -3.98
C LEU A 71 2.36 -19.80 -2.65
N VAL A 72 1.18 -20.21 -2.17
CA VAL A 72 1.00 -20.94 -0.91
C VAL A 72 -0.05 -22.03 -1.08
N THR A 73 0.03 -23.07 -0.25
CA THR A 73 -1.04 -24.07 -0.10
C THR A 73 -1.94 -23.75 1.10
N PRO A 74 -3.16 -24.33 1.15
CA PRO A 74 -4.03 -24.21 2.32
C PRO A 74 -3.33 -24.63 3.63
N GLU A 75 -2.53 -25.69 3.60
CA GLU A 75 -1.79 -26.19 4.77
C GLU A 75 -0.74 -25.17 5.24
N GLN A 76 -0.04 -24.53 4.31
CA GLN A 76 0.92 -23.47 4.61
C GLN A 76 0.24 -22.22 5.20
N ILE A 77 -0.94 -21.86 4.71
CA ILE A 77 -1.77 -20.79 5.29
C ILE A 77 -2.15 -21.15 6.73
N GLN A 78 -2.62 -22.38 6.98
CA GLN A 78 -2.99 -22.82 8.33
C GLN A 78 -1.79 -22.80 9.29
N ALA A 79 -0.62 -23.26 8.85
CA ALA A 79 0.61 -23.19 9.63
C ALA A 79 0.99 -21.73 9.97
N ALA A 80 0.88 -20.81 9.00
CA ALA A 80 1.16 -19.40 9.23
C ALA A 80 0.13 -18.70 10.14
N LEU A 81 -1.15 -19.10 10.08
CA LEU A 81 -2.19 -18.61 11.01
C LEU A 81 -1.95 -19.10 12.45
N ALA A 82 -1.49 -20.34 12.61
CA ALA A 82 -1.10 -20.87 13.92
C ALA A 82 0.07 -20.09 14.51
N GLU A 83 1.10 -19.81 13.70
CA GLU A 83 2.25 -19.00 14.11
C GLU A 83 1.85 -17.55 14.39
N GLN A 84 1.03 -16.93 13.55
CA GLN A 84 0.48 -15.59 13.79
C GLN A 84 -0.28 -15.52 15.13
N SER A 85 -1.06 -16.56 15.44
CA SER A 85 -1.80 -16.64 16.71
C SER A 85 -0.87 -16.81 17.90
N ARG A 86 0.23 -17.57 17.76
CA ARG A 86 1.29 -17.70 18.77
C ARG A 86 1.95 -16.35 19.05
N LEU A 87 2.37 -15.63 18.00
CA LEU A 87 2.96 -14.30 18.09
C LEU A 87 2.01 -13.29 18.76
N LEU A 88 0.71 -13.35 18.47
CA LEU A 88 -0.27 -12.49 19.10
C LEU A 88 -0.38 -12.70 20.62
N LYS A 89 -0.24 -13.95 21.10
CA LYS A 89 -0.18 -14.26 22.54
C LYS A 89 1.04 -13.64 23.21
N GLU A 90 2.15 -13.52 22.47
CA GLU A 90 3.37 -12.80 22.86
C GLU A 90 3.27 -11.29 22.65
N LYS A 91 2.07 -10.77 22.33
CA LYS A 91 1.79 -9.35 22.02
C LYS A 91 2.52 -8.82 20.78
N ILE A 92 3.01 -9.70 19.92
CA ILE A 92 3.62 -9.36 18.64
C ILE A 92 2.53 -9.41 17.56
N ARG A 93 2.14 -8.25 17.03
CA ARG A 93 1.17 -8.16 15.93
C ARG A 93 1.90 -8.18 14.60
N LYS A 94 1.64 -9.18 13.77
CA LYS A 94 2.21 -9.31 12.43
C LYS A 94 1.14 -9.73 11.43
N PRO A 95 1.02 -9.08 10.25
CA PRO A 95 0.13 -9.52 9.18
C PRO A 95 0.48 -10.93 8.70
N LEU A 96 -0.52 -11.67 8.21
CA LEU A 96 -0.35 -13.06 7.77
C LEU A 96 0.74 -13.20 6.70
N GLY A 97 0.76 -12.31 5.71
CA GLY A 97 1.76 -12.33 4.66
C GLY A 97 3.18 -12.09 5.17
N ALA A 98 3.36 -11.17 6.12
CA ALA A 98 4.65 -10.96 6.77
C ALA A 98 5.08 -12.18 7.62
N VAL A 99 4.14 -12.93 8.21
CA VAL A 99 4.43 -14.21 8.87
C VAL A 99 4.88 -15.25 7.83
N LEU A 100 4.18 -15.39 6.71
CA LEU A 100 4.56 -16.29 5.60
C LEU A 100 5.97 -16.00 5.07
N VAL A 101 6.34 -14.72 4.95
CA VAL A 101 7.71 -14.31 4.59
C VAL A 101 8.73 -14.74 5.65
N SER A 102 8.38 -14.58 6.94
CA SER A 102 9.28 -14.94 8.06
C SER A 102 9.52 -16.44 8.15
N MET A 103 8.50 -17.22 7.81
CA MET A 103 8.57 -18.68 7.72
C MET A 103 9.25 -19.15 6.42
N GLN A 104 9.73 -18.23 5.57
CA GLN A 104 10.35 -18.52 4.27
C GLN A 104 9.44 -19.30 3.31
N ILE A 105 8.12 -19.25 3.52
CA ILE A 105 7.13 -19.88 2.64
C ILE A 105 7.00 -19.09 1.34
N ILE A 106 7.05 -17.76 1.45
CA ILE A 106 7.11 -16.83 0.31
C ILE A 106 8.26 -15.85 0.51
N ASN A 107 8.70 -15.18 -0.55
CA ASN A 107 9.65 -14.07 -0.47
C ASN A 107 8.94 -12.70 -0.49
N GLU A 108 9.68 -11.64 -0.23
CA GLU A 108 9.13 -10.27 -0.22
C GLU A 108 8.58 -9.83 -1.58
N ASP A 109 9.20 -10.26 -2.69
CA ASP A 109 8.74 -9.93 -4.05
C ASP A 109 7.33 -10.50 -4.30
N SER A 110 7.14 -11.79 -4.00
CA SER A 110 5.84 -12.47 -4.06
C SER A 110 4.81 -11.77 -3.18
N TYR A 111 5.21 -11.35 -1.99
CA TYR A 111 4.30 -10.69 -1.06
C TYR A 111 3.90 -9.29 -1.53
N VAL A 112 4.85 -8.48 -1.98
CA VAL A 112 4.60 -7.14 -2.55
C VAL A 112 3.70 -7.22 -3.78
N ASN A 113 3.89 -8.22 -4.64
CA ASN A 113 3.01 -8.48 -5.78
C ASN A 113 1.58 -8.83 -5.34
N ALA A 114 1.43 -9.69 -4.34
CA ALA A 114 0.12 -10.04 -3.79
C ALA A 114 -0.57 -8.83 -3.15
N LEU A 115 0.15 -7.98 -2.42
CA LEU A 115 -0.37 -6.73 -1.88
C LEU A 115 -0.78 -5.74 -2.98
N SER A 116 0.04 -5.59 -4.01
CA SER A 116 -0.26 -4.74 -5.17
C SER A 116 -1.57 -5.15 -5.84
N ALA A 117 -1.75 -6.45 -6.09
CA ALA A 117 -2.98 -7.00 -6.66
C ALA A 117 -4.18 -6.81 -5.71
N HIS A 118 -4.00 -7.11 -4.42
CA HIS A 118 -5.05 -7.02 -3.40
C HIS A 118 -5.59 -5.60 -3.20
N TYR A 119 -4.70 -4.61 -3.20
CA TYR A 119 -5.04 -3.22 -2.92
C TYR A 119 -5.16 -2.36 -4.19
N SER A 120 -4.86 -2.91 -5.37
CA SER A 120 -4.70 -2.14 -6.61
C SER A 120 -3.73 -0.96 -6.42
N MET A 121 -2.58 -1.20 -5.81
CA MET A 121 -1.57 -0.19 -5.49
C MET A 121 -0.31 -0.39 -6.34
N PRO A 122 0.35 0.68 -6.81
CA PRO A 122 1.60 0.55 -7.55
C PRO A 122 2.73 0.05 -6.62
N ILE A 123 3.68 -0.67 -7.20
CA ILE A 123 4.90 -1.11 -6.51
C ILE A 123 6.01 -0.10 -6.82
N VAL A 124 6.79 0.27 -5.80
CA VAL A 124 7.99 1.09 -5.93
C VAL A 124 9.16 0.39 -5.24
N SER A 125 10.35 0.49 -5.82
CA SER A 125 11.58 0.07 -5.13
C SER A 125 12.24 1.28 -4.49
N LEU A 126 12.68 1.13 -3.25
CA LEU A 126 13.46 2.13 -2.51
C LEU A 126 14.95 1.75 -2.46
N LYS A 127 15.41 0.83 -3.30
CA LYS A 127 16.83 0.43 -3.34
C LYS A 127 17.71 1.64 -3.67
N GLY A 128 18.59 2.00 -2.73
CA GLY A 128 19.47 3.17 -2.86
C GLY A 128 18.75 4.52 -2.72
N PHE A 129 17.47 4.52 -2.32
CA PHE A 129 16.72 5.75 -2.09
C PHE A 129 17.16 6.41 -0.78
N LEU A 130 17.55 7.68 -0.86
CA LEU A 130 17.89 8.50 0.30
C LEU A 130 16.68 9.34 0.71
N VAL A 131 16.26 9.16 1.96
CA VAL A 131 15.11 9.88 2.50
C VAL A 131 15.46 11.34 2.75
N ALA A 132 14.84 12.25 2.00
CA ALA A 132 14.89 13.67 2.28
C ALA A 132 13.99 14.03 3.49
N GLU A 133 14.56 14.67 4.51
CA GLU A 133 13.82 15.06 5.71
C GLU A 133 12.66 16.01 5.40
N SER A 134 12.87 16.94 4.46
CA SER A 134 11.86 17.88 3.97
C SER A 134 10.62 17.19 3.41
N PHE A 135 10.76 15.99 2.84
CA PHE A 135 9.64 15.21 2.32
C PHE A 135 8.87 14.54 3.44
N GLN A 136 9.55 13.99 4.44
CA GLN A 136 8.92 13.32 5.58
C GLN A 136 8.11 14.27 6.46
N ARG A 137 8.53 15.54 6.56
CA ARG A 137 7.78 16.57 7.30
C ARG A 137 6.37 16.78 6.75
N ALA A 138 6.10 16.44 5.49
CA ALA A 138 4.79 16.59 4.88
C ALA A 138 3.69 15.76 5.54
N ILE A 139 4.05 14.63 6.18
CA ILE A 139 3.12 13.77 6.94
C ILE A 139 3.51 13.68 8.43
N GLY A 140 4.46 14.50 8.87
CA GLY A 140 5.06 14.46 10.19
C GLY A 140 6.13 13.37 10.33
N GLU A 141 7.37 13.75 10.57
CA GLU A 141 8.51 12.82 10.60
C GLU A 141 8.35 11.67 11.60
N GLN A 142 7.99 11.99 12.85
CA GLN A 142 7.76 10.99 13.89
C GLN A 142 6.60 10.05 13.54
N TYR A 143 5.56 10.59 12.88
CA TYR A 143 4.42 9.81 12.44
C TYR A 143 4.82 8.88 11.28
N ALA A 144 5.58 9.37 10.31
CA ALA A 144 6.13 8.58 9.20
C ALA A 144 7.01 7.44 9.73
N LEU A 145 7.94 7.73 10.64
CA LEU A 145 8.83 6.74 11.23
C LEU A 145 8.06 5.66 12.00
N ARG A 146 7.16 6.08 12.91
CA ARG A 146 6.34 5.16 13.72
C ARG A 146 5.50 4.23 12.86
N ASN A 147 4.96 4.75 11.77
CA ASN A 147 4.10 4.00 10.85
C ASN A 147 4.87 3.38 9.67
N ARG A 148 6.20 3.43 9.66
CA ARG A 148 7.08 2.87 8.62
C ARG A 148 6.70 3.35 7.21
N ILE A 149 6.55 4.66 7.06
CA ILE A 149 6.18 5.33 5.80
C ILE A 149 7.39 6.08 5.25
N VAL A 150 7.67 5.88 3.97
CA VAL A 150 8.70 6.63 3.26
C VAL A 150 8.06 7.59 2.26
N VAL A 151 8.14 8.90 2.50
CA VAL A 151 7.71 9.88 1.49
C VAL A 151 8.78 9.95 0.39
N VAL A 152 8.41 9.51 -0.80
CA VAL A 152 9.26 9.41 -1.98
C VAL A 152 9.26 10.72 -2.78
N GLU A 153 8.10 11.36 -2.85
CA GLU A 153 7.92 12.63 -3.55
C GLU A 153 6.98 13.53 -2.76
N ASN A 154 7.29 14.83 -2.72
CA ASN A 154 6.41 15.84 -2.14
C ASN A 154 6.44 17.10 -3.01
N ASN A 155 5.39 17.31 -3.79
CA ASN A 155 5.19 18.53 -4.59
C ASN A 155 3.95 19.31 -4.09
N PRO A 156 3.64 20.51 -4.62
CA PRO A 156 2.52 21.32 -4.15
C PRO A 156 1.14 20.64 -4.20
N TYR A 157 0.92 19.73 -5.17
CA TYR A 157 -0.38 19.11 -5.44
C TYR A 157 -0.45 17.63 -5.05
N ARG A 158 0.69 16.98 -4.87
CA ARG A 158 0.78 15.53 -4.68
C ARG A 158 1.92 15.12 -3.76
N ILE A 159 1.65 14.11 -2.93
CA ILE A 159 2.63 13.33 -2.18
C ILE A 159 2.64 11.91 -2.73
N ILE A 160 3.82 11.29 -2.86
CA ILE A 160 3.96 9.86 -3.10
C ILE A 160 4.61 9.24 -1.87
N ALA A 161 3.94 8.25 -1.27
CA ALA A 161 4.39 7.60 -0.05
C ALA A 161 4.48 6.07 -0.24
N ALA A 162 5.64 5.51 0.05
CA ALA A 162 5.87 4.07 0.04
C ALA A 162 5.60 3.47 1.42
N ILE A 163 4.97 2.30 1.44
CA ILE A 163 4.63 1.55 2.64
C ILE A 163 4.83 0.05 2.41
N ALA A 164 5.17 -0.69 3.46
CA ALA A 164 5.29 -2.15 3.39
C ALA A 164 3.93 -2.84 3.56
N GLU A 165 3.05 -2.30 4.40
CA GLU A 165 1.81 -2.93 4.82
C GLU A 165 0.66 -1.91 4.84
N PRO A 166 -0.30 -2.00 3.90
CA PRO A 166 -1.39 -1.03 3.84
C PRO A 166 -2.32 -1.13 5.04
N ASN A 167 -2.61 0.03 5.63
CA ASN A 167 -3.50 0.17 6.76
C ASN A 167 -4.51 1.29 6.49
N LEU A 168 -5.79 0.93 6.45
CA LEU A 168 -6.86 1.86 6.10
C LEU A 168 -6.94 3.05 7.07
N LEU A 169 -6.73 2.84 8.37
CA LEU A 169 -6.81 3.92 9.35
C LEU A 169 -5.70 4.96 9.13
N ILE A 170 -4.48 4.48 8.85
CA ILE A 170 -3.33 5.35 8.55
C ILE A 170 -3.60 6.17 7.28
N PHE A 171 -4.17 5.54 6.24
CA PHE A 171 -4.53 6.26 5.02
C PHE A 171 -5.55 7.35 5.28
N GLU A 172 -6.62 7.04 6.04
CA GLU A 172 -7.66 8.02 6.37
C GLU A 172 -7.11 9.17 7.22
N GLU A 173 -6.25 8.89 8.18
CA GLU A 173 -5.61 9.91 9.01
C GLU A 173 -4.75 10.86 8.18
N ILE A 174 -3.87 10.32 7.33
CA ILE A 174 -2.99 11.13 6.48
C ILE A 174 -3.83 11.92 5.47
N GLU A 175 -4.74 11.26 4.74
CA GLU A 175 -5.56 11.91 3.72
C GLU A 175 -6.42 13.05 4.28
N LYS A 176 -6.94 12.92 5.52
CA LYS A 176 -7.68 14.00 6.21
C LYS A 176 -6.79 15.15 6.65
N GLY A 177 -5.52 14.88 6.95
CA GLY A 177 -4.55 15.89 7.39
C GLY A 177 -3.94 16.73 6.27
N LEU A 178 -4.21 16.39 5.00
CA LEU A 178 -3.63 17.10 3.87
C LEU A 178 -4.30 18.46 3.60
N PRO A 179 -3.53 19.46 3.11
CA PRO A 179 -4.09 20.72 2.61
C PRO A 179 -5.11 20.49 1.49
N SER A 180 -6.08 21.39 1.39
CA SER A 180 -7.07 21.36 0.31
C SER A 180 -6.39 21.42 -1.06
N GLY A 181 -6.82 20.53 -1.97
CA GLY A 181 -6.25 20.41 -3.32
C GLY A 181 -4.95 19.59 -3.38
N LYS A 182 -4.39 19.16 -2.25
CA LYS A 182 -3.25 18.25 -2.20
C LYS A 182 -3.72 16.81 -2.03
N SER A 183 -3.17 15.92 -2.85
CA SER A 183 -3.48 14.49 -2.84
C SER A 183 -2.28 13.67 -2.37
N ILE A 184 -2.51 12.44 -1.93
CA ILE A 184 -1.45 11.47 -1.66
C ILE A 184 -1.71 10.18 -2.43
N ILE A 185 -0.64 9.61 -2.97
CA ILE A 185 -0.63 8.29 -3.59
C ILE A 185 0.30 7.40 -2.77
N PHE A 186 -0.27 6.36 -2.19
CA PHE A 186 0.43 5.29 -1.51
C PHE A 186 0.86 4.21 -2.51
N CYS A 187 2.10 3.76 -2.36
CA CYS A 187 2.73 2.69 -3.12
C CYS A 187 3.16 1.57 -2.17
N ILE A 188 3.21 0.33 -2.66
CA ILE A 188 3.80 -0.80 -1.94
C ILE A 188 5.30 -0.82 -2.19
N ALA A 189 6.08 -0.99 -1.13
CA ALA A 189 7.51 -1.29 -1.21
C ALA A 189 7.83 -2.51 -0.33
N LYS A 190 9.02 -3.09 -0.52
CA LYS A 190 9.49 -4.17 0.34
C LYS A 190 9.71 -3.67 1.77
N ALA A 191 9.40 -4.50 2.76
CA ALA A 191 9.63 -4.16 4.17
C ALA A 191 11.11 -3.90 4.42
N SER A 192 11.99 -4.75 3.91
CA SER A 192 13.45 -4.55 3.98
C SER A 192 13.91 -3.19 3.43
N GLU A 193 13.36 -2.76 2.29
CA GLU A 193 13.72 -1.50 1.65
C GLU A 193 13.20 -0.28 2.44
N ILE A 194 11.99 -0.36 3.01
CA ILE A 194 11.45 0.66 3.92
C ILE A 194 12.35 0.80 5.16
N GLU A 195 12.72 -0.32 5.77
CA GLU A 195 13.59 -0.34 6.96
C GLU A 195 14.97 0.25 6.66
N LEU A 196 15.60 -0.13 5.55
CA LEU A 196 16.89 0.42 5.12
C LEU A 196 16.80 1.93 4.90
N ALA A 197 15.80 2.40 4.16
CA ALA A 197 15.62 3.82 3.86
C ALA A 197 15.41 4.65 5.14
N LEU A 198 14.65 4.14 6.11
CA LEU A 198 14.43 4.82 7.39
C LEU A 198 15.67 4.75 8.30
N ASN A 199 16.45 3.67 8.28
CA ASN A 199 17.64 3.51 9.11
C ASN A 199 18.84 4.34 8.60
N MET A 200 19.03 4.46 7.28
CA MET A 200 20.10 5.29 6.69
C MET A 200 20.01 6.77 7.09
N LYS A 201 18.83 7.22 7.53
CA LYS A 201 18.58 8.56 8.07
C LYS A 201 19.17 8.76 9.47
N TYR A 202 19.34 7.68 10.25
CA TYR A 202 19.81 7.71 11.63
C TYR A 202 21.22 7.12 11.78
N ASP A 203 21.95 6.94 10.68
CA ASP A 203 23.36 6.63 10.73
C ASP A 203 24.16 7.93 11.01
N PRO A 204 24.77 8.09 12.21
CA PRO A 204 25.53 9.28 12.55
C PRO A 204 26.80 9.45 11.69
N TYR A 205 27.13 8.49 10.82
CA TYR A 205 28.32 8.51 9.96
C TYR A 205 28.03 8.81 8.48
N VAL A 206 26.77 8.97 8.07
CA VAL A 206 26.45 9.36 6.67
C VAL A 206 26.56 10.88 6.55
N THR A 207 27.78 11.37 6.39
CA THR A 207 28.04 12.77 6.05
C THR A 207 27.56 13.02 4.63
N SER A 208 26.47 13.78 4.51
CA SER A 208 25.91 14.27 3.25
C SER A 208 27.02 14.92 2.40
N SER A 209 27.51 14.16 1.43
CA SER A 209 28.46 14.64 0.43
C SER A 209 27.67 14.94 -0.84
N TYR A 210 26.98 16.08 -0.83
CA TYR A 210 26.48 16.70 -2.06
C TYR A 210 27.32 17.95 -2.34
N LYS A 211 28.13 17.86 -3.39
CA LYS A 211 28.62 19.01 -4.15
C LYS A 211 27.53 19.45 -5.12
#